data_AF-A0AAV1QND2-F1
#
_entry.id   AF-A0AAV1QND2-F1
#
_cell.length_a   1.000
_cell.length_b   1.000
_cell.length_c   1.000
_cell.angle_alpha   90.00
_cell.angle_beta   90.00
_cell.angle_gamma   90.00
#
_symmetry.space_group_name_H-M   'P 1'
#
loop_
_entity.id
_entity.type
_entity.pdbx_description
1 polymer ?
#
loop_
_entity_poly.entity_id
_entity_poly.type
_entity_poly.pdbx_seq_one_letter_code
_entity_poly.pdbx_strand_id
1 'polypeptide(L)' 'MEQINEQLGIPLNCIFPVKNYSEEINLNNNIDSLILTTLRDIIISGEEFMNNKMNQS' A
#
# COMPACT_ATOMS: atom_id res chain seq x y z
N MET A 1 -4.74 5.53 13.55
CA MET A 1 -3.62 4.88 12.83
C MET A 1 -2.80 4.01 13.79
N GLU A 2 -2.32 4.55 14.92
CA GLU A 2 -1.62 3.73 15.94
C GLU A 2 -2.44 2.53 16.44
N GLN A 3 -3.71 2.73 16.81
CA GLN A 3 -4.57 1.63 17.25
C GLN A 3 -4.77 0.53 16.19
N ILE A 4 -4.77 0.90 14.90
CA ILE A 4 -4.91 -0.06 13.79
C ILE A 4 -3.61 -0.85 13.60
N ASN A 5 -2.45 -0.19 13.68
CA ASN A 5 -1.14 -0.85 13.69
C ASN A 5 -1.04 -1.82 14.89
N GLU A 6 -1.39 -1.37 16.09
CA GLU A 6 -1.38 -2.21 17.30
C GLU A 6 -2.31 -3.43 17.18
N GLN A 7 -3.49 -3.27 16.58
CA GLN A 7 -4.45 -4.36 16.42
C GLN A 7 -4.09 -5.34 15.30
N LEU A 8 -3.55 -4.86 14.18
CA LEU A 8 -3.23 -5.70 13.02
C LEU A 8 -1.80 -6.24 13.05
N GLY A 9 -0.92 -5.67 13.87
CA GLY A 9 0.51 -5.96 13.88
C GLY A 9 1.23 -5.51 12.60
N ILE A 10 0.62 -4.58 11.85
CA ILE A 10 1.14 -4.12 10.55
C ILE A 10 1.80 -2.76 10.73
N PRO A 11 3.09 -2.61 10.37
CA PRO A 11 3.79 -1.34 10.41
C PRO A 11 3.02 -0.21 9.71
N LEU A 12 3.03 1.00 10.29
CA LEU A 12 2.28 2.15 9.76
C LEU A 12 2.64 2.51 8.31
N ASN A 13 3.87 2.24 7.88
CA ASN A 13 4.34 2.45 6.51
C ASN A 13 3.74 1.46 5.49
N CYS A 14 3.02 0.44 5.95
CA CYS A 14 2.28 -0.50 5.11
C CYS A 14 0.76 -0.20 5.07
N ILE A 15 0.32 0.91 5.67
CA ILE A 15 -1.09 1.32 5.69
C ILE A 15 -1.27 2.55 4.80
N PHE A 16 -1.95 2.36 3.66
CA PHE A 16 -2.13 3.40 2.66
C PHE A 16 -3.59 3.88 2.63
N PRO A 17 -3.87 5.17 2.86
CA PRO A 17 -5.19 5.71 2.69
C PRO A 17 -5.51 5.84 1.19
N VAL A 18 -6.45 5.04 0.71
CA VAL A 18 -6.96 5.13 -0.67
C VAL A 18 -8.46 5.42 -0.64
N LYS A 19 -8.94 6.11 -1.67
CA LYS A 19 -10.38 6.33 -1.86
C LYS A 19 -11.02 5.08 -2.44
N ASN A 20 -12.28 4.81 -2.07
CA ASN A 20 -13.07 3.76 -2.70
C ASN A 20 -13.79 4.33 -3.93
N TYR A 21 -13.52 3.75 -5.10
CA TYR A 21 -14.05 4.18 -6.39
C TYR A 21 -15.27 3.36 -6.86
N SER A 22 -15.84 2.49 -6.03
CA SER A 22 -16.94 1.59 -6.44
C SER A 22 -18.17 2.31 -6.99
N GLU A 23 -18.41 3.56 -6.58
CA GLU A 23 -19.57 4.37 -7.00
C GLU A 23 -19.17 5.70 -7.65
N GLU A 24 -17.88 5.97 -7.82
CA GLU A 24 -17.38 7.26 -8.33
C GLU A 24 -16.88 7.15 -9.77
N ILE A 25 -17.53 7.88 -10.68
CA ILE A 25 -17.21 7.89 -12.11
C ILE A 25 -16.22 9.02 -12.45
N ASN A 26 -16.14 10.06 -11.62
CA ASN A 26 -15.31 11.23 -11.85
C ASN A 26 -13.92 11.02 -11.26
N LEU A 27 -12.90 11.11 -12.13
CA LEU A 27 -11.50 11.02 -11.76
C LEU A 27 -11.01 12.32 -11.11
N ASN A 28 -10.18 12.19 -10.08
CA ASN A 28 -9.43 13.28 -9.46
C ASN A 28 -7.96 12.89 -9.38
N ASN A 29 -7.15 13.39 -10.31
CA ASN A 29 -5.74 13.02 -10.44
C ASN A 29 -4.94 13.05 -9.13
N ASN A 30 -5.20 14.00 -8.22
CA ASN A 30 -4.47 14.08 -6.96
C ASN A 30 -4.82 12.91 -6.04
N ILE A 31 -6.10 12.52 -5.99
CA ILE A 31 -6.60 11.41 -5.17
C ILE A 31 -6.33 10.07 -5.85
N ASP A 32 -6.53 9.97 -7.17
CA ASP A 32 -6.28 8.78 -7.98
C ASP A 32 -4.80 8.40 -7.97
N SER A 33 -3.91 9.39 -7.84
CA SER A 33 -2.48 9.13 -7.68
C SER A 33 -2.17 8.30 -6.44
N LEU A 34 -3.01 8.35 -5.39
CA LEU A 34 -2.81 7.59 -4.16
C LEU A 34 -2.98 6.10 -4.38
N ILE A 35 -4.00 5.67 -5.14
CA ILE A 35 -4.19 4.23 -5.42
C ILE A 35 -3.09 3.69 -6.35
N LEU A 36 -2.66 4.48 -7.33
CA LEU A 36 -1.55 4.11 -8.21
C LEU A 36 -0.22 4.01 -7.46
N THR A 37 0.07 4.99 -6.58
CA THR A 37 1.25 4.98 -5.72
C THR A 37 1.22 3.78 -4.77
N THR A 38 0.06 3.50 -4.15
CA THR A 38 -0.12 2.35 -3.27
C THR A 38 0.15 1.03 -3.98
N LEU A 39 -0.39 0.83 -5.18
CA LEU A 39 -0.13 -0.39 -5.96
C LEU A 39 1.35 -0.54 -6.32
N ARG A 40 2.01 0.57 -6.66
CA ARG A 40 3.45 0.58 -6.92
C ARG A 40 4.24 0.17 -5.68
N ASP A 41 3.91 0.71 -4.52
CA ASP A 41 4.60 0.41 -3.26
C ASP A 41 4.38 -1.05 -2.83
N ILE A 42 3.20 -1.62 -3.08
CA ILE A 42 2.93 -3.06 -2.85
C ILE A 42 3.84 -3.93 -3.73
N ILE A 43 3.99 -3.60 -5.02
CA ILE A 43 4.83 -4.35 -5.94
C ILE A 43 6.30 -4.27 -5.50
N ILE A 44 6.80 -3.08 -5.19
CA ILE A 44 8.18 -2.86 -4.72
C ILE A 44 8.43 -3.64 -3.43
N SER A 45 7.52 -3.55 -2.45
CA SER A 45 7.63 -4.28 -1.19
C SER A 45 7.67 -5.81 -1.41
N GLY A 46 6.87 -6.31 -2.35
CA GLY A 46 6.87 -7.72 -2.73
C GLY A 46 8.19 -8.16 -3.38
N GLU A 47 8.74 -7.35 -4.26
CA GLU A 47 10.04 -7.58 -4.90
C GLU A 47 11.18 -7.58 -3.87
N GLU A 48 11.21 -6.59 -2.98
CA GLU A 48 12.18 -6.51 -1.87
C GLU A 48 12.10 -7.74 -0.97
N PHE A 49 10.90 -8.20 -0.63
CA PHE A 49 10.71 -9.42 0.15
C PHE A 49 11.30 -10.64 -0.55
N MET A 50 11.02 -10.84 -1.85
CA MET A 50 11.53 -11.96 -2.63
C MET A 50 13.05 -11.92 -2.75
N ASN A 51 13.62 -10.74 -3.03
CA ASN A 51 15.06 -10.55 -3.10
C ASN A 51 15.75 -10.86 -1.76
N ASN A 52 15.17 -10.40 -0.65
CA ASN A 52 15.68 -10.71 0.68
C ASN A 52 15.64 -12.21 0.99
N LYS A 53 14.60 -12.92 0.53
CA LYS A 53 14.50 -14.39 0.68
C LYS A 53 15.55 -15.13 -0.15
N MET A 54 15.82 -14.68 -1.38
CA MET A 54 16.84 -15.29 -2.24
C MET A 54 18.26 -15.05 -1.72
N ASN A 55 18.54 -13.85 -1.18
CA ASN A 55 19.87 -13.47 -0.66
C ASN A 55 20.20 -14.10 0.70
N GLN A 56 19.23 -14.73 1.37
CA GLN A 56 19.40 -15.45 2.65
C GLN A 56 19.54 -16.97 2.47
N SER A 57 19.46 -17.47 1.23
CA SER A 57 19.62 -18.89 0.88
C SER A 57 20.98 -19.19 0.28
#